data_AF-A0A645CVL8-F1
#
_entry.id   AF-A0A645CVL8-F1
#
_cell.length_a   1.000
_cell.length_b   1.000
_cell.length_c   1.000
_cell.angle_alpha   90.00
_cell.angle_beta   90.00
_cell.angle_gamma   90.00
#
_symmetry.space_group_name_H-M   'P 1'
#
loop_
_entity.id
_entity.type
_entity.pdbx_description
1 polymer ?
#
loop_
_entity_poly.entity_id
_entity_poly.type
_entity_poly.pdbx_seq_one_letter_code
_entity_poly.pdbx_strand_id
1 'polypeptide(L)' 'MGSFKSQTNAKGLQSTLLSEGNKAIIVINEQGWYRVLIASYNEYAQARTKINQIKTRFADAWGLVQK' A
#
# COMPACT_ATOMS: atom_id res chain seq x y z
N MET A 1 3.74 2.72 -2.35
CA MET A 1 3.40 2.84 -0.91
C MET A 1 4.56 2.33 -0.08
N GLY A 2 4.96 3.08 0.94
CA GLY A 2 6.30 3.03 1.53
C GLY A 2 6.62 1.80 2.39
N SER A 3 7.90 1.69 2.76
CA SER A 3 8.42 0.69 3.70
C SER A 3 9.10 1.38 4.88
N PHE A 4 8.78 0.92 6.08
CA PHE A 4 9.19 1.57 7.32
C PHE A 4 9.82 0.55 8.27
N LYS A 5 10.87 0.95 8.98
CA LYS A 5 11.40 0.18 10.12
C LYS A 5 10.53 0.33 11.37
N SER A 6 9.91 1.50 11.55
CA SER A 6 9.02 1.79 12.69
C SER A 6 7.57 1.40 12.38
N GLN A 7 7.00 0.54 13.22
CA GLN A 7 5.58 0.17 13.13
C GLN A 7 4.67 1.38 13.29
N THR A 8 5.03 2.33 14.17
CA THR A 8 4.25 3.55 14.41
C THR A 8 4.17 4.41 13.15
N ASN A 9 5.27 4.54 12.40
CA ASN A 9 5.27 5.30 11.15
C ASN A 9 4.40 4.62 10.08
N ALA A 10 4.47 3.29 9.99
CA ALA A 10 3.61 2.53 9.08
C ALA A 10 2.12 2.68 9.45
N LYS A 11 1.79 2.63 10.74
CA LYS A 11 0.42 2.86 11.25
C LYS A 11 -0.07 4.28 10.96
N GLY A 12 0.80 5.28 11.06
CA GLY A 12 0.47 6.67 10.71
C GLY A 12 0.02 6.77 9.25
N LEU A 13 0.83 6.27 8.31
CA LEU A 13 0.45 6.25 6.89
C LEU A 13 -0.80 5.41 6.63
N GLN A 14 -0.93 4.24 7.26
CA GLN A 14 -2.13 3.42 7.14
C GLN A 14 -3.39 4.19 7.56
N SER A 15 -3.35 4.87 8.72
CA SER A 15 -4.46 5.65 9.24
C SER A 15 -4.88 6.76 8.27
N THR A 16 -3.90 7.50 7.73
CA THR A 16 -4.17 8.52 6.70
C THR A 16 -4.84 7.92 5.45
N LEU A 17 -4.36 6.78 4.97
CA LEU A 17 -4.95 6.15 3.79
C LEU A 17 -6.36 5.60 4.08
N LEU A 18 -6.61 5.10 5.29
CA LEU A 18 -7.94 4.65 5.73
C LEU A 18 -8.91 5.83 5.84
N SER A 19 -8.48 6.97 6.40
CA SER A 19 -9.33 8.17 6.48
C SER A 19 -9.68 8.74 5.12
N GLU A 20 -8.87 8.48 4.10
CA GLU A 20 -9.14 8.82 2.70
C GLU A 20 -10.06 7.82 1.99
N GLY A 21 -10.60 6.83 2.70
CA GLY A 21 -11.51 5.82 2.16
C GLY A 21 -10.82 4.66 1.43
N ASN A 22 -9.49 4.51 1.57
CA ASN A 22 -8.79 3.36 1.00
C ASN A 22 -8.87 2.15 1.93
N LYS A 23 -8.55 0.96 1.39
CA LYS A 23 -8.50 -0.30 2.14
C LYS A 23 -7.05 -0.65 2.50
N ALA A 24 -6.37 0.28 3.18
CA ALA A 24 -4.94 0.19 3.40
C ALA A 24 -4.57 -0.88 4.44
N ILE A 25 -3.55 -1.68 4.12
CA ILE A 25 -3.06 -2.78 4.96
C ILE A 25 -1.56 -2.65 5.21
N ILE A 26 -1.09 -3.19 6.34
CA ILE A 26 0.34 -3.30 6.65
C ILE A 26 0.74 -4.77 6.53
N VAL A 27 1.80 -5.04 5.79
CA VAL A 27 2.44 -6.36 5.70
C VAL A 27 3.88 -6.25 6.19
N ILE A 28 4.42 -7.34 6.74
CA ILE A 28 5.79 -7.41 7.23
C ILE A 28 6.59 -8.28 6.27
N ASN A 29 7.75 -7.81 5.82
CA ASN A 29 8.65 -8.65 5.02
C ASN A 29 9.55 -9.53 5.92
N GLU A 30 10.30 -10.43 5.31
CA GLU A 30 11.23 -11.35 6.01
C GLU A 30 12.30 -10.62 6.84
N GLN A 31 12.60 -9.37 6.50
CA GLN A 31 13.58 -8.53 7.22
C GLN A 31 12.95 -7.75 8.38
N GLY A 32 11.64 -7.92 8.66
CA GLY A 32 10.92 -7.24 9.74
C GLY A 32 10.46 -5.82 9.41
N TRP A 33 10.49 -5.39 8.14
CA TRP A 33 10.04 -4.07 7.72
C TRP A 33 8.55 -4.05 7.44
N TYR A 34 7.90 -2.98 7.87
CA TYR A 34 6.47 -2.74 7.67
C TYR A 34 6.24 -2.05 6.33
N ARG A 35 5.57 -2.74 5.40
CA ARG A 35 5.15 -2.21 4.11
C ARG A 35 3.68 -1.85 4.18
N VAL A 36 3.35 -0.62 3.81
CA VAL A 36 1.95 -0.18 3.71
C VAL A 36 1.49 -0.39 2.28
N LEU A 37 0.33 -0.99 2.09
CA LEU A 37 -0.33 -1.17 0.80
C LEU A 37 -1.65 -0.39 0.83
N ILE A 38 -2.00 0.31 -0.25
CA ILE A 38 -3.22 1.14 -0.30
C ILE A 38 -4.51 0.33 -0.45
N ALA A 39 -4.40 -0.80 -1.13
CA ALA A 39 -5.48 -1.74 -1.39
C ALA A 39 -4.87 -3.07 -1.83
N SER A 40 -5.64 -4.15 -1.65
CA SER A 40 -5.36 -5.47 -2.19
C SER A 40 -6.53 -5.91 -3.07
N TYR A 41 -6.23 -6.63 -4.14
CA TYR A 41 -7.21 -7.11 -5.12
C TYR A 41 -6.88 -8.54 -5.51
N ASN A 42 -7.90 -9.33 -5.82
CA ASN A 42 -7.71 -10.68 -6.36
C ASN A 42 -7.33 -10.63 -7.84
N GLU A 43 -7.84 -9.63 -8.57
CA GLU A 43 -7.61 -9.48 -10.00
C GLU A 43 -6.56 -8.42 -10.32
N TYR A 44 -5.59 -8.76 -11.17
CA TYR A 44 -4.54 -7.84 -11.60
C TYR A 44 -5.10 -6.58 -12.27
N ALA A 45 -6.16 -6.72 -13.08
CA ALA A 45 -6.80 -5.60 -13.77
C ALA A 45 -7.34 -4.55 -12.77
N GLN A 46 -7.92 -4.99 -11.65
CA GLN A 46 -8.43 -4.09 -10.60
C GLN A 46 -7.26 -3.35 -9.91
N ALA A 47 -6.17 -4.05 -9.62
CA ALA A 47 -4.96 -3.45 -9.08
C ALA A 47 -4.37 -2.41 -10.03
N ARG A 48 -4.32 -2.70 -11.34
CA ARG A 48 -3.80 -1.77 -12.36
C ARG A 48 -4.65 -0.50 -12.46
N THR A 49 -5.97 -0.63 -12.43
CA THR A 49 -6.89 0.51 -12.40
C THR A 49 -6.65 1.39 -11.18
N LYS A 50 -6.49 0.79 -9.99
CA LYS A 50 -6.19 1.56 -8.77
C LYS A 50 -4.84 2.27 -8.85
N ILE A 51 -3.79 1.63 -9.38
CA ILE A 51 -2.48 2.26 -9.58
C ILE A 51 -2.61 3.49 -10.46
N ASN A 52 -3.33 3.40 -11.59
CA ASN A 52 -3.53 4.53 -12.48
C ASN A 52 -4.27 5.70 -11.80
N GLN A 53 -5.28 5.40 -10.97
CA GLN A 53 -6.02 6.43 -10.21
C GLN A 53 -5.15 7.17 -9.20
N ILE A 54 -4.18 6.50 -8.59
CA ILE A 54 -3.35 7.08 -7.52
C ILE A 54 -2.00 7.60 -8.02
N LYS A 55 -1.67 7.37 -9.30
CA LYS A 55 -0.36 7.68 -9.89
C LYS A 55 -0.01 9.17 -9.83
N THR A 56 -1.02 10.04 -9.84
CA THR A 56 -0.84 11.49 -9.70
C THR A 56 -0.32 11.89 -8.33
N ARG A 57 -0.72 11.15 -7.28
CA ARG A 57 -0.32 11.41 -5.89
C ARG A 57 0.85 10.55 -5.44
N PHE A 58 0.96 9.34 -5.98
CA PHE A 58 2.02 8.39 -5.69
C PHE A 58 2.63 7.94 -7.01
N ALA A 59 3.50 8.79 -7.58
CA ALA A 59 4.15 8.53 -8.87
C ALA A 59 4.91 7.19 -8.88
N ASP A 60 5.49 6.82 -7.74
CA ASP A 60 6.22 5.56 -7.52
C ASP A 60 5.32 4.42 -7.02
N ALA A 61 4.01 4.48 -7.25
CA ALA A 61 3.12 3.38 -6.91
C ALA A 61 3.34 2.19 -7.88
N TRP A 62 3.62 1.03 -7.31
CA TRP A 62 3.80 -0.23 -8.03
C TRP A 62 2.89 -1.31 -7.42
N GLY A 63 2.53 -2.31 -8.24
CA GLY A 63 1.72 -3.45 -7.83
C GLY A 63 2.60 -4.59 -7.34
N LEU A 64 2.32 -5.13 -6.16
CA LEU A 64 2.92 -6.36 -5.66
C LEU A 64 2.02 -7.53 -6.05
N VAL A 65 2.54 -8.48 -6.83
CA VAL A 65 1.85 -9.74 -7.14
C VAL A 65 2.48 -10.83 -6.29
N GLN A 66 1.68 -11.47 -5.44
CA GLN A 66 2.07 -12.69 -4.75
C GLN A 66 1.59 -13.89 -5.58
N LYS A 67 2.47 -14.85 -5.83
CA LYS A 67 2.16 -16.12 -6.48
C LYS A 67 1.82 -17.17 -5.43
#